data_AF-A0A087UPV4-F1
#
_entry.id   AF-A0A087UPV4-F1
#
_cell.length_a   1.000
_cell.length_b   1.000
_cell.length_c   1.000
_cell.angle_alpha   90.00
_cell.angle_beta   90.00
_cell.angle_gamma   90.00
#
_symmetry.space_group_name_H-M   'P 1'
#
loop_
_entity.id
_entity.type
_entity.pdbx_description
1 polymer ?
#
loop_
_entity_poly.entity_id
_entity_poly.type
_entity_poly.pdbx_seq_one_letter_code
_entity_poly.pdbx_strand_id
1 'polypeptide(L)'
;MEKNFLHIWPRHTFMLIALPNQDKTYTVTLFMPFEMFEKLTTPELLLQFFSEQFPDAVTLIGRDKLVTDFFRTPASALVSIKCNPYHIEDKVLILGDAAHAMVPFYGQGMNAGFEDCEILSQLLDAYSYDLKKVLPAFTENRHQDAEAICDLAMYNYVEMRHLVTSKKFLIRKKVDDILNILFPKAWIPLYTMVTFSKLRYSHCIGRKQMQDKILATFLWSVAVIGFSIIIGLFTRINS
;
A
#
# COMPACT_ATOMS: atom_id res chain seq x y z
N MET A 1 -12.08 -21.18 0.34
CA MET A 1 -11.71 -19.80 -0.04
C MET A 1 -11.81 -19.65 -1.56
N GLU A 2 -12.15 -18.46 -2.05
CA GLU A 2 -12.20 -18.17 -3.48
C GLU A 2 -10.79 -18.06 -4.09
N LYS A 3 -10.57 -18.64 -5.26
CA LYS A 3 -9.23 -18.89 -5.82
C LYS A 3 -8.53 -17.67 -6.41
N ASN A 4 -9.28 -16.67 -6.87
CA ASN A 4 -8.75 -15.55 -7.65
C ASN A 4 -8.75 -14.23 -6.86
N PHE A 5 -8.55 -14.31 -5.55
CA PHE A 5 -8.61 -13.17 -4.64
C PHE A 5 -7.40 -13.15 -3.72
N LEU A 6 -6.93 -11.94 -3.43
CA LEU A 6 -6.09 -11.66 -2.28
C LEU A 6 -6.99 -11.62 -1.04
N HIS A 7 -6.75 -12.53 -0.10
CA HIS A 7 -7.54 -12.59 1.14
C HIS A 7 -6.84 -11.83 2.25
N ILE A 8 -7.59 -11.02 3.01
CA ILE A 8 -7.07 -10.17 4.08
C ILE A 8 -7.98 -10.28 5.30
N TRP A 9 -7.38 -10.52 6.48
CA TRP A 9 -8.06 -10.47 7.79
C TRP A 9 -7.48 -9.32 8.63
N PRO A 10 -8.12 -8.14 8.65
CA PRO A 10 -7.62 -6.98 9.38
C PRO A 10 -8.03 -7.00 10.86
N ARG A 11 -7.13 -6.65 11.79
CA ARG A 11 -7.40 -6.59 13.25
C ARG A 11 -6.90 -5.31 13.92
N HIS A 12 -6.94 -4.19 13.21
CA HIS A 12 -6.48 -2.86 13.65
C HIS A 12 -4.98 -2.76 13.91
N THR A 13 -4.41 -3.61 14.78
CA THR A 13 -2.99 -3.61 15.16
C THR A 13 -2.16 -4.62 14.40
N PHE A 14 -2.79 -5.69 13.92
CA PHE A 14 -2.17 -6.76 13.15
C PHE A 14 -3.12 -7.22 12.04
N MET A 15 -2.62 -8.03 11.12
CA MET A 15 -3.42 -8.59 10.03
C MET A 15 -2.83 -9.89 9.49
N LEU A 16 -3.69 -10.71 8.91
CA LEU A 16 -3.31 -11.91 8.16
C LEU A 16 -3.59 -11.66 6.67
N ILE A 17 -2.69 -12.09 5.79
CA ILE A 17 -2.95 -12.12 4.34
C ILE A 17 -2.71 -13.52 3.80
N ALA A 18 -3.45 -13.89 2.74
CA ALA A 18 -3.22 -15.15 2.04
C ALA A 18 -3.19 -14.93 0.51
N LEU A 19 -2.11 -15.40 -0.12
CA LEU A 19 -1.94 -15.39 -1.57
C LEU A 19 -2.10 -16.81 -2.14
N PRO A 20 -2.83 -16.96 -3.26
CA PRO A 20 -3.01 -18.27 -3.89
C PRO A 20 -1.74 -18.74 -4.60
N ASN A 21 -1.46 -20.04 -4.48
CA ASN A 21 -0.40 -20.74 -5.21
C ASN A 21 -1.00 -21.52 -6.40
N GLN A 22 -0.15 -21.90 -7.37
CA GLN A 22 -0.59 -22.64 -8.58
C GLN A 22 -1.17 -24.03 -8.26
N ASP A 23 -0.68 -24.67 -7.20
CA ASP A 23 -1.14 -25.97 -6.70
C ASP A 23 -2.48 -25.89 -5.93
N LYS A 24 -3.13 -24.72 -5.94
CA LYS A 24 -4.39 -24.41 -5.23
C LYS A 24 -4.23 -24.38 -3.70
N THR A 25 -3.00 -24.35 -3.18
CA THR A 25 -2.73 -24.00 -1.79
C THR A 25 -2.64 -22.47 -1.63
N TYR A 26 -2.51 -22.01 -0.39
CA TYR A 26 -2.31 -20.60 -0.09
C TYR A 26 -1.11 -20.44 0.82
N THR A 27 -0.33 -19.40 0.56
CA THR A 27 0.73 -18.95 1.48
C THR A 27 0.16 -17.84 2.35
N VAL A 28 0.23 -18.04 3.66
CA VAL A 28 -0.33 -17.13 4.66
C VAL A 28 0.78 -16.37 5.36
N THR A 29 0.63 -15.05 5.48
CA THR A 29 1.58 -14.18 6.17
C THR A 29 0.87 -13.42 7.29
N LEU A 30 1.36 -13.54 8.52
CA LEU A 30 0.90 -12.79 9.69
C LEU A 30 1.80 -11.58 9.92
N PHE A 31 1.21 -10.39 9.92
CA PHE A 31 1.88 -9.15 10.29
C PHE A 31 1.37 -8.68 11.64
N MET A 32 2.25 -8.65 12.63
CA MET A 32 1.91 -8.34 14.02
C MET A 32 3.11 -7.71 14.73
N PRO A 33 2.92 -6.81 15.72
CA PRO A 33 4.03 -6.27 16.51
C PRO A 33 4.82 -7.39 17.23
N PHE A 34 6.14 -7.19 17.38
CA PHE A 34 7.02 -8.18 18.01
C PHE A 34 6.59 -8.51 19.44
N GLU A 35 6.12 -7.52 20.21
CA GLU A 35 5.68 -7.70 21.59
C GLU A 35 4.46 -8.63 21.72
N MET A 36 3.70 -8.79 20.64
CA MET A 36 2.60 -9.77 20.59
C MET A 36 3.09 -11.15 20.17
N PHE A 37 4.08 -11.24 19.27
CA PHE A 37 4.72 -12.53 18.92
C PHE A 37 5.38 -13.15 20.14
N GLU A 38 6.09 -12.34 20.94
CA GLU A 38 6.76 -12.76 22.17
C GLU A 38 5.83 -13.32 23.24
N LYS A 39 4.53 -13.00 23.19
CA LYS A 39 3.52 -13.54 24.11
C LYS A 39 3.00 -14.92 23.69
N LEU A 40 3.19 -15.33 22.44
CA LEU A 40 2.69 -16.59 21.90
C LEU A 40 3.75 -17.69 22.03
N THR A 41 4.04 -18.08 23.27
CA THR A 41 5.16 -18.98 23.59
C THR A 41 4.81 -20.46 23.56
N THR A 42 3.52 -20.82 23.61
CA THR A 42 3.08 -22.23 23.59
C THR A 42 2.00 -22.48 22.54
N PRO A 43 1.83 -23.73 22.08
CA PRO A 43 0.77 -24.12 21.15
C PRO A 43 -0.63 -23.71 21.62
N GLU A 44 -0.92 -23.80 22.93
CA GLU A 44 -2.22 -23.49 23.51
C GLU A 44 -2.51 -21.99 23.41
N LEU A 45 -1.53 -21.14 23.74
CA LEU A 45 -1.65 -19.69 23.63
C LEU A 45 -1.83 -19.24 22.18
N LEU A 46 -1.07 -19.86 21.25
CA LEU A 46 -1.21 -19.62 19.82
C LEU A 46 -2.61 -19.99 19.31
N LEU A 47 -3.10 -21.19 19.66
CA LEU A 47 -4.41 -21.66 19.22
C LEU A 47 -5.54 -20.84 19.82
N GLN A 48 -5.44 -20.43 21.09
CA GLN A 48 -6.39 -19.52 21.70
C GLN A 48 -6.43 -18.18 20.97
N PHE A 49 -5.26 -17.57 20.75
CA PHE A 49 -5.15 -16.31 20.01
C PHE A 49 -5.77 -16.41 18.62
N PHE A 50 -5.43 -17.45 17.85
CA PHE A 50 -6.00 -17.62 16.52
C PHE A 50 -7.48 -17.97 16.54
N SER A 51 -7.99 -18.73 17.52
CA SER A 51 -9.43 -19.00 17.63
C SER A 51 -10.24 -17.75 18.00
N GLU A 52 -9.69 -16.85 18.81
CA GLU A 52 -10.33 -15.58 19.14
C GLU A 52 -10.24 -14.57 17.99
N GLN A 53 -9.06 -14.45 17.38
CA GLN A 53 -8.78 -13.41 16.39
C GLN A 53 -9.09 -13.85 14.96
N PHE A 54 -8.87 -15.11 14.58
CA PHE A 54 -9.01 -15.63 13.22
C PHE A 54 -9.70 -17.01 13.17
N PRO A 55 -10.94 -17.15 13.69
CA PRO A 55 -11.59 -18.44 13.87
C PRO A 55 -11.74 -19.25 12.57
N ASP A 56 -12.02 -18.57 11.47
CA ASP A 56 -12.13 -19.16 10.14
C ASP A 56 -10.77 -19.61 9.60
N ALA A 57 -9.71 -18.83 9.83
CA ALA A 57 -8.36 -19.19 9.43
C ALA A 57 -7.86 -20.47 10.12
N VAL A 58 -8.20 -20.68 11.40
CA VAL A 58 -7.86 -21.94 12.12
C VAL A 58 -8.43 -23.15 11.39
N THR A 59 -9.69 -23.04 10.94
CA THR A 59 -10.39 -24.12 10.23
C THR A 59 -9.77 -24.39 8.87
N LEU A 60 -9.29 -23.34 8.19
CA LEU A 60 -8.71 -23.43 6.85
C LEU A 60 -7.25 -23.92 6.85
N ILE A 61 -6.44 -23.49 7.82
CA ILE A 61 -5.02 -23.84 7.94
C ILE A 61 -4.87 -25.24 8.57
N GLY A 62 -5.71 -25.56 9.54
CA GLY A 62 -5.58 -26.73 10.40
C GLY A 62 -4.70 -26.45 11.62
N ARG A 63 -5.13 -26.91 12.79
CA ARG A 63 -4.49 -26.62 14.09
C ARG A 63 -3.04 -27.09 14.14
N ASP A 64 -2.79 -28.34 13.77
CA ASP A 64 -1.45 -28.94 13.85
C ASP A 64 -0.47 -28.24 12.91
N LYS A 65 -0.94 -27.89 11.70
CA LYS A 65 -0.15 -27.17 10.71
C LYS A 65 0.17 -25.74 11.17
N LEU A 66 -0.82 -25.04 11.73
CA LEU A 66 -0.62 -23.70 12.29
C LEU A 66 0.46 -23.70 13.37
N VAL A 67 0.39 -24.64 14.32
CA VAL A 67 1.39 -24.77 15.40
C VAL A 67 2.76 -25.09 14.82
N THR A 68 2.83 -26.09 13.93
CA THR A 68 4.10 -26.51 13.32
C THR A 68 4.77 -25.38 12.56
N ASP A 69 4.03 -24.67 11.71
CA ASP A 69 4.59 -23.61 10.86
C ASP A 69 4.95 -22.36 11.67
N PHE A 70 4.15 -22.00 12.68
CA PHE A 70 4.40 -20.82 13.52
C PHE A 70 5.70 -20.95 14.33
N PHE A 71 5.94 -22.10 14.97
CA PHE A 71 7.13 -22.32 15.81
C PHE A 71 8.37 -22.74 15.03
N ARG A 72 8.24 -23.01 13.72
CA ARG A 72 9.38 -23.39 12.87
C ARG A 72 10.35 -22.24 12.62
N THR A 73 9.85 -21.01 12.51
CA THR A 73 10.68 -19.83 12.17
C THR A 73 10.26 -18.63 13.01
N PRO A 74 11.20 -17.86 13.56
CA PRO A 74 10.85 -16.63 14.28
C PRO A 74 10.25 -15.57 13.35
N ALA A 75 9.51 -14.63 13.94
CA ALA A 75 9.01 -13.46 13.24
C ALA A 75 10.18 -12.65 12.64
N SER A 76 10.02 -12.19 11.40
CA SER A 76 11.03 -11.42 10.67
C SER A 76 10.74 -9.93 10.76
N ALA A 77 11.80 -9.11 10.87
CA ALA A 77 11.68 -7.66 10.84
C ALA A 77 11.36 -7.17 9.43
N LEU A 78 10.49 -6.16 9.36
CA LEU A 78 10.24 -5.41 8.14
C LEU A 78 10.93 -4.06 8.25
N VAL A 79 11.67 -3.68 7.22
CA VAL A 79 12.42 -2.43 7.19
C VAL A 79 11.93 -1.54 6.05
N SER A 80 12.08 -0.24 6.25
CA SER A 80 11.92 0.78 5.22
C SER A 80 13.18 1.62 5.22
N ILE A 81 13.92 1.58 4.13
CA ILE A 81 15.20 2.26 3.96
C ILE A 81 15.06 3.19 2.75
N LYS A 82 15.38 4.46 2.96
CA LYS A 82 15.54 5.45 1.91
C LYS A 82 16.97 5.96 1.94
N CYS A 83 17.57 6.11 0.77
CA CYS A 83 18.89 6.72 0.65
C CYS A 83 18.96 7.63 -0.59
N ASN A 84 19.98 8.46 -0.62
CA ASN A 84 20.31 9.37 -1.72
C ASN A 84 21.77 9.85 -1.50
N PRO A 85 22.65 9.83 -2.51
CA PRO A 85 22.46 9.31 -3.87
C PRO A 85 22.50 7.79 -3.98
N TYR A 86 22.11 7.27 -5.15
CA TYR A 86 22.19 5.85 -5.48
C TYR A 86 23.51 5.46 -6.16
N HIS A 87 24.42 6.40 -6.36
CA HIS A 87 25.65 6.17 -7.10
C HIS A 87 26.86 6.81 -6.44
N ILE A 88 28.04 6.32 -6.80
CA ILE A 88 29.34 6.92 -6.46
C ILE A 88 30.12 7.09 -7.76
N GLU A 89 30.38 8.36 -8.12
CA GLU A 89 31.07 8.76 -9.35
C GLU A 89 30.47 8.04 -10.58
N ASP A 90 31.31 7.53 -11.47
CA ASP A 90 30.97 6.72 -12.63
C ASP A 90 31.21 5.21 -12.40
N LYS A 91 31.27 4.78 -11.13
CA LYS A 91 31.78 3.44 -10.77
C LYS A 91 30.75 2.51 -10.15
N VAL A 92 29.86 3.04 -9.31
CA VAL A 92 28.93 2.23 -8.52
C VAL A 92 27.53 2.80 -8.64
N LEU A 93 26.55 1.90 -8.81
CA LEU A 93 25.13 2.19 -8.75
C LEU A 93 24.43 1.09 -7.94
N ILE A 94 23.51 1.48 -7.05
CA ILE A 94 22.61 0.56 -6.35
C ILE A 94 21.18 0.70 -6.90
N LEU A 95 20.48 -0.42 -7.02
CA LEU A 95 19.11 -0.52 -7.56
C LEU A 95 18.25 -1.43 -6.67
N GLY A 96 16.92 -1.35 -6.82
CA GLY A 96 15.96 -2.19 -6.08
C GLY A 96 16.09 -2.01 -4.56
N ASP A 97 15.94 -3.11 -3.83
CA ASP A 97 15.97 -3.10 -2.36
C ASP A 97 17.28 -2.56 -1.77
N ALA A 98 18.41 -2.61 -2.50
CA ALA A 98 19.66 -1.99 -2.06
C ALA A 98 19.56 -0.45 -1.99
N ALA A 99 18.76 0.16 -2.86
CA ALA A 99 18.51 1.60 -2.93
C ALA A 99 17.27 2.03 -2.13
N HIS A 100 16.21 1.21 -2.13
CA HIS A 100 14.91 1.53 -1.56
C HIS A 100 14.17 0.30 -1.02
N ALA A 101 14.71 -0.34 0.02
CA ALA A 101 13.97 -1.39 0.72
C ALA A 101 12.67 -0.82 1.33
N MET A 102 11.54 -1.45 1.03
CA MET A 102 10.23 -1.00 1.49
C MET A 102 9.44 -2.11 2.15
N VAL A 103 8.51 -1.73 3.01
CA VAL A 103 7.56 -2.68 3.61
C VAL A 103 6.68 -3.32 2.52
N PRO A 104 6.32 -4.62 2.64
CA PRO A 104 5.69 -5.37 1.56
C PRO A 104 4.19 -5.08 1.38
N PHE A 105 3.68 -3.99 1.96
CA PHE A 105 2.24 -3.77 2.04
C PHE A 105 1.61 -3.26 0.75
N TYR A 106 2.37 -2.78 -0.22
CA TYR A 106 1.84 -2.44 -1.56
C TYR A 106 2.12 -3.52 -2.61
N GLY A 107 2.96 -4.52 -2.32
CA GLY A 107 3.40 -5.49 -3.33
C GLY A 107 4.23 -4.88 -4.47
N GLN A 108 4.93 -3.77 -4.21
CA GLN A 108 5.60 -2.98 -5.25
C GLN A 108 7.13 -3.05 -5.24
N GLY A 109 7.79 -3.63 -4.22
CA GLY A 109 9.26 -3.69 -4.17
C GLY A 109 9.90 -4.29 -5.42
N MET A 110 9.46 -5.50 -5.82
CA MET A 110 9.91 -6.13 -7.06
C MET A 110 9.59 -5.31 -8.31
N ASN A 111 8.37 -4.76 -8.41
CA ASN A 111 7.94 -3.98 -9.57
C ASN A 111 8.75 -2.68 -9.70
N ALA A 112 8.98 -1.98 -8.60
CA ALA A 112 9.82 -0.78 -8.54
C ALA A 112 11.28 -1.09 -8.88
N GLY A 113 11.82 -2.22 -8.41
CA GLY A 113 13.16 -2.68 -8.79
C GLY A 113 13.28 -3.05 -10.28
N PHE A 114 12.24 -3.62 -10.88
CA PHE A 114 12.22 -3.84 -12.34
C PHE A 114 12.09 -2.54 -13.13
N GLU A 115 11.30 -1.58 -12.64
CA GLU A 115 11.21 -0.24 -13.21
C GLU A 115 12.57 0.49 -13.15
N ASP A 116 13.36 0.30 -12.09
CA ASP A 116 14.73 0.82 -12.02
C ASP A 116 15.59 0.33 -13.19
N CYS A 117 15.54 -0.97 -13.49
CA CYS A 117 16.28 -1.55 -14.61
C CYS A 117 15.83 -0.96 -15.95
N GLU A 118 14.52 -0.74 -16.13
CA GLU A 118 13.97 -0.09 -17.33
C GLU A 118 14.50 1.34 -17.48
N ILE A 119 14.44 2.14 -16.40
CA ILE A 119 14.93 3.54 -16.39
C ILE A 119 16.43 3.58 -16.67
N LEU A 120 17.22 2.73 -16.01
CA LEU A 120 18.66 2.66 -16.23
C LEU A 120 18.98 2.33 -17.69
N SER A 121 18.30 1.34 -18.28
CA SER A 121 18.48 0.97 -19.69
C SER A 121 18.21 2.15 -20.62
N GLN A 122 17.12 2.88 -20.40
CA GLN A 122 16.77 4.06 -21.20
C GLN A 122 17.82 5.18 -21.10
N LEU A 123 18.36 5.41 -19.89
CA LEU A 123 19.38 6.43 -19.68
C LEU A 123 20.74 6.02 -20.28
N LEU A 124 21.11 4.73 -20.21
CA LEU A 124 22.30 4.21 -20.88
C LEU A 124 22.26 4.50 -22.38
N ASP A 125 21.13 4.20 -23.04
CA ASP A 125 20.96 4.48 -24.47
C ASP A 125 20.97 6.00 -24.75
N ALA A 126 20.23 6.78 -23.96
CA ALA A 126 20.12 8.24 -24.14
C ALA A 126 21.45 8.98 -24.01
N TYR A 127 22.35 8.50 -23.14
CA TYR A 127 23.67 9.09 -22.92
C TYR A 127 24.81 8.32 -23.59
N SER A 128 24.50 7.43 -24.54
CA SER A 128 25.52 6.64 -25.28
C SER A 128 26.51 5.94 -24.35
N TYR A 129 25.99 5.38 -23.25
CA TYR A 129 26.74 4.62 -22.24
C TYR A 129 27.81 5.45 -21.47
N ASP A 130 27.74 6.79 -21.50
CA ASP A 130 28.57 7.68 -20.69
C ASP A 130 28.14 7.66 -19.21
N LEU A 131 28.74 6.75 -18.43
CA LEU A 131 28.36 6.53 -17.02
C LEU A 131 28.47 7.77 -16.14
N LYS A 132 29.37 8.72 -16.47
CA LYS A 132 29.49 10.00 -15.76
C LYS A 132 28.23 10.85 -15.85
N LYS A 133 27.41 10.64 -16.89
CA LYS A 133 26.11 11.30 -17.07
C LYS A 133 24.96 10.42 -16.63
N VAL A 134 25.04 9.12 -16.93
CA VAL A 134 23.96 8.15 -16.65
C VAL A 134 23.70 8.03 -15.16
N LEU A 135 24.73 7.84 -14.32
CA LEU A 135 24.53 7.55 -12.90
C LEU A 135 23.92 8.73 -12.12
N PRO A 136 24.38 9.98 -12.31
CA PRO A 136 23.71 11.16 -11.76
C PRO A 136 22.28 11.31 -12.27
N ALA A 137 22.06 11.16 -13.58
CA ALA A 137 20.74 11.27 -14.18
C ALA A 137 19.76 10.21 -13.64
N PHE A 138 20.24 8.98 -13.38
CA PHE A 138 19.45 7.93 -12.77
C PHE A 138 18.99 8.33 -11.36
N THR A 139 19.91 8.83 -10.54
CA THR A 139 19.58 9.27 -9.17
C THR A 139 18.56 10.41 -9.19
N GLU A 140 18.78 11.43 -10.01
CA GLU A 140 17.87 12.57 -10.14
C GLU A 140 16.49 12.14 -10.65
N ASN A 141 16.44 11.26 -11.65
CA ASN A 141 15.18 10.79 -12.21
C ASN A 141 14.43 9.90 -11.22
N ARG A 142 15.12 8.97 -10.54
CA ARG A 142 14.46 7.92 -9.76
C ARG A 142 14.15 8.31 -8.31
N HIS A 143 14.95 9.18 -7.69
CA HIS A 143 14.90 9.41 -6.24
C HIS A 143 13.50 9.75 -5.71
N GLN A 144 12.82 10.69 -6.35
CA GLN A 144 11.48 11.11 -5.92
C GLN A 144 10.46 9.97 -5.97
N ASP A 145 10.55 9.08 -6.95
CA ASP A 145 9.61 7.97 -7.10
C ASP A 145 9.94 6.79 -6.17
N ALA A 146 11.23 6.51 -5.95
CA ALA A 146 11.68 5.53 -4.97
C ALA A 146 11.25 5.91 -3.55
N GLU A 147 11.37 7.19 -3.17
CA GLU A 147 10.85 7.64 -1.88
C GLU A 147 9.31 7.58 -1.81
N ALA A 148 8.63 7.98 -2.89
CA ALA A 148 7.19 7.98 -2.97
C ALA A 148 6.60 6.57 -2.81
N ILE A 149 7.20 5.55 -3.42
CA ILE A 149 6.69 4.18 -3.30
C ILE A 149 6.92 3.59 -1.91
N CYS A 150 8.03 3.92 -1.25
CA CYS A 150 8.24 3.58 0.16
C CYS A 150 7.16 4.22 1.06
N ASP A 151 6.81 5.48 0.82
CA ASP A 151 5.75 6.17 1.58
C ASP A 151 4.36 5.60 1.29
N LEU A 152 4.07 5.28 0.02
CA LEU A 152 2.83 4.62 -0.37
C LEU A 152 2.71 3.26 0.30
N ALA A 153 3.79 2.48 0.38
CA ALA A 153 3.80 1.19 1.07
C ALA A 153 3.53 1.34 2.57
N MET A 154 4.13 2.32 3.24
CA MET A 154 3.85 2.63 4.64
C MET A 154 2.42 3.14 4.85
N TYR A 155 1.89 3.95 3.92
CA TYR A 155 0.50 4.39 3.95
C TYR A 155 -0.45 3.19 3.82
N ASN A 156 -0.16 2.27 2.90
CA ASN A 156 -1.02 1.11 2.66
C ASN A 156 -1.01 0.12 3.82
N TYR A 157 0.08 0.05 4.60
CA TYR A 157 0.08 -0.67 5.87
C TYR A 157 -1.06 -0.19 6.79
N VAL A 158 -1.17 1.13 6.97
CA VAL A 158 -2.21 1.76 7.81
C VAL A 158 -3.60 1.52 7.21
N GLU A 159 -3.72 1.59 5.89
CA GLU A 159 -4.96 1.32 5.18
C GLU A 159 -5.45 -0.12 5.40
N MET A 160 -4.59 -1.11 5.17
CA MET A 160 -4.92 -2.53 5.27
C MET A 160 -5.22 -2.98 6.71
N ARG A 161 -4.49 -2.45 7.71
CA ARG A 161 -4.72 -2.87 9.11
C ARG A 161 -5.97 -2.23 9.72
N HIS A 162 -6.34 -1.00 9.32
CA HIS A 162 -7.36 -0.21 10.01
C HIS A 162 -8.47 0.35 9.11
N LEU A 163 -8.16 0.88 7.92
CA LEU A 163 -9.14 1.65 7.14
C LEU A 163 -10.10 0.77 6.35
N VAL A 164 -9.72 -0.44 5.96
CA VAL A 164 -10.60 -1.36 5.19
C VAL A 164 -11.87 -1.77 5.95
N THR A 165 -11.89 -1.66 7.28
CA THR A 165 -13.09 -1.90 8.11
C THR A 165 -13.88 -0.62 8.39
N SER A 166 -13.35 0.56 8.02
CA SER A 166 -13.98 1.85 8.29
C SER A 166 -15.07 2.19 7.27
N LYS A 167 -16.27 2.52 7.75
CA LYS A 167 -17.38 2.98 6.90
C LYS A 167 -17.00 4.22 6.07
N LYS A 168 -16.25 5.16 6.65
CA LYS A 168 -15.81 6.39 5.95
C LYS A 168 -14.92 6.03 4.75
N PHE A 169 -14.02 5.08 4.94
CA PHE A 169 -13.13 4.62 3.88
C PHE A 169 -13.91 3.89 2.76
N LEU A 170 -14.83 3.00 3.12
CA LEU A 170 -15.67 2.31 2.12
C LEU A 170 -16.54 3.28 1.31
N ILE A 171 -17.09 4.32 1.96
CA ILE A 171 -17.84 5.39 1.26
C ILE A 171 -16.90 6.16 0.33
N ARG A 172 -15.72 6.57 0.81
CA ARG A 172 -14.71 7.27 0.00
C ARG A 172 -14.35 6.45 -1.24
N LYS A 173 -14.11 5.15 -1.08
CA LYS A 173 -13.79 4.23 -2.17
C LYS A 173 -14.93 4.13 -3.19
N LYS A 174 -16.18 4.00 -2.74
CA LYS A 174 -17.35 4.01 -3.63
C LYS A 174 -17.45 5.33 -4.41
N VAL A 175 -17.17 6.47 -3.78
CA VAL A 175 -17.14 7.77 -4.46
C VAL A 175 -16.04 7.79 -5.52
N ASP A 176 -14.83 7.31 -5.19
CA ASP A 176 -13.73 7.20 -6.15
C ASP A 176 -14.09 6.31 -7.34
N ASP A 177 -14.74 5.17 -7.10
CA ASP A 177 -15.19 4.24 -8.14
C ASP A 177 -16.24 4.88 -9.05
N ILE A 178 -17.23 5.59 -8.48
CA ILE A 178 -18.26 6.31 -9.26
C ILE A 178 -17.62 7.43 -10.10
N LEU A 179 -16.73 8.23 -9.51
CA LEU A 179 -16.05 9.30 -10.22
C LEU A 179 -15.13 8.76 -11.32
N ASN A 180 -14.49 7.62 -11.11
CA ASN A 180 -13.72 6.93 -12.13
C ASN A 180 -14.60 6.41 -13.28
N ILE A 181 -15.81 5.91 -13.00
CA ILE A 181 -16.75 5.52 -14.06
C ILE A 181 -17.20 6.73 -14.88
N LEU A 182 -17.50 7.85 -14.23
CA LEU A 182 -17.95 9.08 -14.89
C LEU A 182 -16.82 9.81 -15.64
N PHE A 183 -15.62 9.80 -15.08
CA PHE A 183 -14.46 10.56 -15.57
C PHE A 183 -13.17 9.72 -15.57
N PRO A 184 -13.10 8.62 -16.35
CA PRO A 184 -12.02 7.62 -16.24
C PRO A 184 -10.61 8.13 -16.57
N LYS A 185 -10.51 9.22 -17.33
CA LYS A 185 -9.21 9.85 -17.64
C LYS A 185 -8.77 10.88 -16.60
N ALA A 186 -9.70 11.43 -15.83
CA ALA A 186 -9.45 12.52 -14.89
C ALA A 186 -9.43 12.06 -13.43
N TRP A 187 -10.22 11.02 -13.10
CA TRP A 187 -10.36 10.50 -11.75
C TRP A 187 -9.95 9.03 -11.65
N ILE A 188 -8.65 8.78 -11.60
CA ILE A 188 -8.13 7.42 -11.47
C ILE A 188 -7.85 7.16 -9.98
N PRO A 189 -8.39 6.09 -9.35
CA PRO A 189 -8.09 5.76 -7.97
C PRO A 189 -6.59 5.49 -7.75
N LEU A 190 -6.07 5.82 -6.56
CA LEU A 190 -4.65 5.67 -6.26
C LEU A 190 -4.14 4.25 -6.52
N TYR A 191 -4.85 3.23 -6.02
CA TYR A 191 -4.46 1.84 -6.22
C TYR A 191 -4.31 1.49 -7.70
N THR A 192 -5.22 2.00 -8.54
CA THR A 192 -5.19 1.78 -9.99
C THR A 192 -4.00 2.51 -10.63
N MET A 193 -3.71 3.74 -10.23
CA MET A 193 -2.54 4.47 -10.73
C MET A 193 -1.23 3.75 -10.39
N VAL A 194 -1.08 3.26 -9.16
CA VAL A 194 0.15 2.61 -8.70
C VAL A 194 0.31 1.19 -9.28
N THR A 195 -0.77 0.43 -9.37
CA THR A 195 -0.70 -1.02 -9.69
C THR A 195 -0.83 -1.30 -11.19
N PHE A 196 -1.60 -0.49 -11.91
CA PHE A 196 -2.03 -0.79 -13.29
C PHE A 196 -1.63 0.28 -14.31
N SER A 197 -0.70 1.18 -13.96
CA SER A 197 -0.19 2.20 -14.89
C SER A 197 1.33 2.37 -14.74
N LYS A 198 1.96 3.04 -15.71
CA LYS A 198 3.37 3.49 -15.66
C LYS A 198 3.50 4.95 -15.19
N LEU A 199 2.51 5.46 -14.46
CA LEU A 199 2.62 6.80 -13.88
C LEU A 199 3.70 6.79 -12.79
N ARG A 200 4.60 7.77 -12.85
CA ARG A 200 5.59 8.03 -11.80
C ARG A 200 4.93 8.02 -10.41
N TYR A 201 5.49 7.28 -9.45
CA TYR A 201 4.89 7.13 -8.12
C TYR A 201 4.67 8.48 -7.41
N SER A 202 5.59 9.43 -7.57
CA SER A 202 5.45 10.80 -7.07
C SER A 202 4.23 11.53 -7.66
N HIS A 203 3.93 11.31 -8.95
CA HIS A 203 2.74 11.86 -9.60
C HIS A 203 1.46 11.21 -9.08
N CYS A 204 1.49 9.91 -8.74
CA CYS A 204 0.35 9.23 -8.12
C CYS A 204 -0.02 9.86 -6.77
N ILE A 205 0.98 10.19 -5.94
CA ILE A 205 0.77 10.93 -4.68
C ILE A 205 0.16 12.31 -4.96
N GLY A 206 0.76 13.09 -5.87
CA GLY A 206 0.27 14.44 -6.20
C GLY A 206 -1.17 14.43 -6.72
N ARG A 207 -1.52 13.46 -7.58
CA ARG A 207 -2.89 13.28 -8.09
C ARG A 207 -3.87 12.92 -6.98
N LYS A 208 -3.49 12.02 -6.06
CA LYS A 208 -4.34 11.70 -4.90
C LYS A 208 -4.58 12.92 -4.02
N GLN A 209 -3.54 13.71 -3.73
CA GLN A 209 -3.69 14.93 -2.94
C GLN A 209 -4.63 15.94 -3.61
N MET A 210 -4.52 16.09 -4.93
CA MET A 210 -5.43 16.94 -5.71
C MET A 210 -6.87 16.43 -5.64
N GLN A 211 -7.10 15.13 -5.83
CA GLN A 211 -8.42 14.49 -5.70
C GLN A 211 -9.01 14.72 -4.30
N ASP A 212 -8.23 14.48 -3.25
CA ASP A 212 -8.66 14.69 -1.87
C ASP A 212 -9.02 16.16 -1.60
N LYS A 213 -8.27 17.12 -2.17
CA LYS A 213 -8.58 18.56 -2.09
C LYS A 213 -9.88 18.92 -2.81
N ILE A 214 -10.07 18.43 -4.04
CA ILE A 214 -11.29 18.69 -4.83
C ILE A 214 -12.54 18.23 -4.06
N LEU A 215 -12.49 17.04 -3.48
CA LEU A 215 -13.62 16.52 -2.71
C LEU A 215 -13.83 17.26 -1.39
N ALA A 216 -12.77 17.64 -0.69
CA ALA A 216 -12.89 18.45 0.52
C ALA A 216 -13.55 19.80 0.21
N THR A 217 -13.13 20.47 -0.87
CA THR A 217 -13.74 21.73 -1.32
C THR A 217 -15.19 21.54 -1.72
N PHE A 218 -15.52 20.50 -2.50
CA PHE A 218 -16.89 20.21 -2.91
C PHE A 218 -17.82 19.97 -1.70
N LEU A 219 -17.39 19.13 -0.75
CA LEU A 219 -18.15 18.84 0.47
C LEU A 219 -18.37 20.10 1.32
N TRP A 220 -17.35 20.95 1.42
CA TRP A 220 -17.46 22.21 2.16
C TRP A 220 -18.42 23.19 1.47
N SER A 221 -18.34 23.33 0.14
CA SER A 221 -19.28 24.17 -0.61
C SER A 221 -20.73 23.70 -0.48
N VAL A 222 -20.98 22.39 -0.55
CA VAL A 222 -22.32 21.80 -0.34
C VAL A 222 -22.82 22.08 1.08
N ALA A 223 -21.95 21.94 2.10
CA ALA A 223 -22.30 22.23 3.49
C ALA A 223 -22.67 23.71 3.70
N VAL A 224 -21.90 24.64 3.12
CA VAL A 224 -22.17 26.08 3.21
C VAL A 224 -23.50 26.42 2.55
N ILE A 225 -23.74 25.94 1.32
CA ILE A 225 -25.00 26.19 0.60
C ILE A 225 -26.19 25.60 1.36
N GLY A 226 -26.06 24.36 1.85
CA GLY A 226 -27.11 23.72 2.64
C GLY A 226 -27.44 24.49 3.91
N PHE A 227 -26.42 24.98 4.62
CA PHE A 227 -26.60 25.80 5.82
C PHE A 227 -27.28 27.15 5.50
N SER A 228 -26.89 27.81 4.41
CA SER A 228 -27.54 29.04 3.95
C SER A 228 -29.01 28.84 3.60
N ILE A 229 -29.37 27.72 2.96
CA ILE A 229 -30.77 27.38 2.64
C ILE A 229 -31.56 27.14 3.93
N ILE A 230 -31.00 26.42 4.90
CA ILE A 230 -31.67 26.17 6.19
C ILE A 230 -31.91 27.48 6.95
N ILE A 231 -30.91 28.37 7.01
CA ILE A 231 -31.08 29.70 7.61
C ILE A 231 -32.17 30.47 6.89
N GLY A 232 -32.15 30.53 5.56
CA GLY A 232 -33.16 31.25 4.77
C GLY A 232 -34.59 30.74 5.00
N LEU A 233 -34.76 29.42 5.13
CA LEU A 233 -36.05 28.81 5.48
C LEU A 233 -36.46 29.15 6.91
N PHE A 234 -35.53 29.11 7.87
CA PHE A 234 -35.81 29.42 9.28
C PHE A 234 -36.17 30.90 9.48
N THR A 235 -35.48 31.81 8.79
CA THR A 235 -35.80 33.25 8.81
C THR A 235 -37.16 33.54 8.18
N ARG A 236 -37.57 32.77 7.17
CA ARG A 236 -38.87 32.93 6.49
C ARG A 236 -40.05 32.36 7.30
N ILE A 237 -39.80 31.39 8.17
CA ILE A 237 -40.83 30.80 9.06
C ILE A 237 -41.08 31.70 10.27
N ASN A 238 -40.07 32.44 10.74
CA ASN A 238 -40.16 33.33 11.91
C ASN A 238 -40.50 34.80 11.58
N SER A 239 -40.78 35.12 10.31
CA SER A 239 -41.20 36.43 9.82
C SER A 239 -42.62 36.37 9.29
#